data_AF-A0A6B0X2N0-F1
#
_entry.id   AF-A0A6B0X2N0-F1
#
_cell.length_a   1.000
_cell.length_b   1.000
_cell.length_c   1.000
_cell.angle_alpha   90.00
_cell.angle_beta   90.00
_cell.angle_gamma   90.00
#
_symmetry.space_group_name_H-M   'P 1'
#
loop_
_entity.id
_entity.type
_entity.pdbx_description
1 polymer ?
#
loop_
_entity_poly.entity_id
_entity_poly.type
_entity_poly.pdbx_seq_one_letter_code
_entity_poly.pdbx_strand_id
1 'polypeptide(L)'
;MRADTSDFENWQGLGALFVLIPWGLWTARGHLRDVVRKAFTRDPTIDDTQEMLSYRSAVFGLILSALFICAWSVASGMTVYVAFVFVALVIIVWLGISKISIETGLISSRIIHAQFATYHIVGLTNMNPQSIVALALTYTWHRDLKTVLMAPMANATKLFDDVREDRGRMILAVAIAVAVVVGGSAYYAIASGYQTGAYNYGGIYAGSVQAVFDRGVGYIRDPFAMKRHLALWGLIGTAVTVANMVLRYIYPAFPLHPIGLVSATSYPANRTIFSIFFAWFAKAAILRIGGISLYRKASPFFFGMMLGYFVGVGISFVVDTIWFPDDGHSLALY
;
A
#
# COMPACT_ATOMS: atom_id res chain seq x y z
N MET A 1 9.65 18.71 10.93
CA MET A 1 9.10 17.44 10.39
C MET A 1 7.93 17.75 9.48
N ARG A 2 8.14 17.86 8.16
CA ARG A 2 7.05 17.74 7.18
C ARG A 2 6.99 16.27 6.77
N ALA A 3 6.21 15.47 7.52
CA ALA A 3 5.99 14.06 7.23
C ALA A 3 4.78 13.83 6.31
N ASP A 4 3.96 14.87 6.10
CA ASP A 4 2.79 14.83 5.24
C ASP A 4 3.17 15.44 3.87
N THR A 5 2.91 14.69 2.80
CA THR A 5 2.95 15.17 1.41
C THR A 5 2.06 16.39 1.29
N SER A 6 2.47 17.38 0.48
CA SER A 6 1.66 18.58 0.29
C SER A 6 0.33 18.23 -0.38
N ASP A 7 -0.72 19.03 -0.13
CA ASP A 7 -2.03 18.83 -0.79
C ASP A 7 -1.86 18.76 -2.31
N PHE A 8 -0.98 19.60 -2.87
CA PHE A 8 -0.63 19.59 -4.29
C PHE A 8 -0.17 18.22 -4.79
N GLU A 9 0.81 17.60 -4.11
CA GLU A 9 1.35 16.28 -4.48
C GLU A 9 0.27 15.19 -4.34
N ASN A 10 -0.56 15.30 -3.30
CA ASN A 10 -1.64 14.35 -3.07
C ASN A 10 -2.71 14.42 -4.16
N TRP A 11 -3.05 15.61 -4.64
CA TRP A 11 -3.99 15.75 -5.75
C TRP A 11 -3.41 15.22 -7.05
N GLN A 12 -2.16 15.55 -7.38
CA GLN A 12 -1.50 15.04 -8.59
C GLN A 12 -1.38 13.52 -8.62
N GLY A 13 -0.91 12.91 -7.54
CA GLY A 13 -0.82 11.45 -7.47
C GLY A 13 -2.19 10.77 -7.50
N LEU A 14 -3.25 11.43 -7.03
CA LEU A 14 -4.61 10.88 -7.03
C LEU A 14 -5.14 10.85 -8.45
N GLY A 15 -4.93 11.93 -9.21
CA GLY A 15 -5.22 11.97 -10.64
C GLY A 15 -4.47 10.89 -11.42
N ALA A 16 -3.19 10.69 -11.10
CA ALA A 16 -2.39 9.64 -11.71
C ALA A 16 -2.90 8.21 -11.40
N LEU A 17 -3.32 7.94 -10.15
CA LEU A 17 -3.93 6.67 -9.76
C LEU A 17 -5.27 6.42 -10.48
N PHE A 18 -6.08 7.47 -10.68
CA PHE A 18 -7.34 7.38 -11.44
C PHE A 18 -7.14 7.07 -12.93
N VAL A 19 -5.92 7.16 -13.46
CA VAL A 19 -5.59 6.68 -14.80
C VAL A 19 -5.00 5.27 -14.73
N LEU A 20 -3.96 5.09 -13.90
CA LEU A 20 -3.17 3.86 -13.86
C LEU A 20 -3.99 2.62 -13.47
N ILE A 21 -4.88 2.75 -12.49
CA ILE A 21 -5.65 1.61 -11.99
C ILE A 21 -6.77 1.21 -12.93
N PRO A 22 -7.66 2.13 -13.37
CA PRO A 22 -8.65 1.78 -14.40
C PRO A 22 -8.01 1.24 -15.68
N TRP A 23 -6.88 1.80 -16.12
CA TRP A 23 -6.15 1.27 -17.28
C TRP A 23 -5.61 -0.14 -17.05
N GLY A 24 -5.07 -0.44 -15.87
CA GLY A 24 -4.63 -1.78 -15.49
C GLY A 24 -5.78 -2.79 -15.50
N LEU A 25 -6.91 -2.43 -14.89
CA LEU A 25 -8.13 -3.25 -14.89
C LEU A 25 -8.68 -3.46 -16.31
N TRP A 26 -8.64 -2.41 -17.16
CA TRP A 26 -9.03 -2.49 -18.56
C TRP A 26 -8.13 -3.44 -19.36
N THR A 27 -6.83 -3.41 -19.11
CA THR A 27 -5.87 -4.32 -19.76
C THR A 27 -6.14 -5.77 -19.34
N ALA A 28 -6.50 -6.00 -18.07
CA ALA A 28 -6.84 -7.32 -17.53
C ALA A 28 -8.28 -7.79 -17.81
N ARG A 29 -9.10 -7.01 -18.54
CA ARG A 29 -10.56 -7.25 -18.70
C ARG A 29 -10.94 -8.65 -19.19
N GLY A 30 -10.10 -9.27 -20.05
CA GLY A 30 -10.34 -10.63 -20.55
C GLY A 30 -10.29 -11.65 -19.43
N HIS A 31 -9.19 -11.65 -18.68
CA HIS A 31 -9.02 -12.51 -17.51
C HIS A 31 -10.07 -12.23 -16.42
N LEU A 32 -10.32 -10.96 -16.10
CA LEU A 32 -11.34 -10.59 -15.09
C LEU A 32 -12.74 -11.05 -15.49
N ARG A 33 -13.08 -11.01 -16.78
CA ARG A 33 -14.35 -11.55 -17.29
C ARG A 33 -14.44 -13.05 -17.05
N ASP A 34 -13.38 -13.81 -17.29
CA ASP A 34 -13.36 -15.25 -17.06
C ASP A 34 -13.45 -15.61 -15.58
N VAL A 35 -12.74 -14.89 -14.71
CA VAL A 35 -12.84 -15.03 -13.25
C VAL A 35 -14.28 -14.84 -12.77
N VAL A 36 -14.93 -13.73 -13.19
CA VAL A 36 -16.32 -13.44 -12.81
C VAL A 36 -17.28 -14.48 -13.42
N ARG A 37 -17.09 -14.87 -14.68
CA ARG A 37 -17.91 -15.89 -15.34
C ARG A 37 -17.85 -17.21 -14.60
N LYS A 38 -16.65 -17.75 -14.36
CA LYS A 38 -16.46 -18.98 -13.57
C LYS A 38 -17.08 -18.86 -12.17
N ALA A 39 -16.95 -17.69 -11.54
CA ALA A 39 -17.44 -17.48 -10.18
C ALA A 39 -18.96 -17.64 -10.06
N PHE A 40 -19.72 -17.06 -11.00
CA PHE A 40 -21.19 -17.05 -10.98
C PHE A 40 -21.83 -18.21 -11.76
N THR A 41 -21.30 -18.60 -12.91
CA THR A 41 -21.92 -19.63 -13.77
C THR A 41 -21.32 -21.02 -13.64
N ARG A 42 -20.19 -21.17 -12.91
CA ARG A 42 -19.42 -22.43 -12.78
C ARG A 42 -18.99 -23.02 -14.13
N ASP A 43 -18.74 -22.16 -15.12
CA ASP A 43 -18.37 -22.59 -16.46
C ASP A 43 -17.21 -23.61 -16.45
N PRO A 44 -17.41 -24.85 -16.97
CA PRO A 44 -16.37 -25.88 -16.95
C PRO A 44 -15.21 -25.60 -17.91
N THR A 45 -15.36 -24.69 -18.88
CA THR A 45 -14.33 -24.37 -19.87
C THR A 45 -13.17 -23.53 -19.31
N ILE A 46 -13.36 -22.92 -18.15
CA ILE A 46 -12.34 -22.10 -17.49
C ILE A 46 -11.71 -22.95 -16.37
N ASP A 47 -10.42 -23.23 -16.49
CA ASP A 47 -9.64 -23.96 -15.48
C ASP A 47 -9.02 -23.01 -14.46
N ASP A 48 -9.29 -23.23 -13.17
CA ASP A 48 -8.73 -22.52 -12.02
C ASP A 48 -7.95 -23.45 -11.06
N THR A 49 -7.55 -24.64 -11.53
CA THR A 49 -6.77 -25.61 -10.74
C THR A 49 -5.35 -25.14 -10.45
N GLN A 50 -4.77 -24.36 -11.38
CA GLN A 50 -3.43 -23.80 -11.28
C GLN A 50 -3.36 -22.50 -10.46
N GLU A 51 -4.49 -22.06 -9.91
CA GLU A 51 -4.60 -20.82 -9.15
C GLU A 51 -4.53 -21.09 -7.64
N MET A 52 -3.96 -20.15 -6.88
CA MET A 52 -3.83 -20.28 -5.42
C MET A 52 -5.21 -20.41 -4.76
N LEU A 53 -6.18 -19.60 -5.17
CA LEU A 53 -7.58 -19.66 -4.74
C LEU A 53 -8.48 -19.96 -5.93
N SER A 54 -9.56 -20.70 -5.71
CA SER A 54 -10.58 -20.86 -6.76
C SER A 54 -11.17 -19.49 -7.11
N TYR A 55 -11.57 -19.29 -8.36
CA TYR A 55 -12.16 -18.02 -8.80
C TYR A 55 -13.43 -17.67 -8.00
N ARG A 56 -14.17 -18.69 -7.55
CA ARG A 56 -15.33 -18.52 -6.66
C ARG A 56 -14.94 -17.96 -5.30
N SER A 57 -13.96 -18.59 -4.65
CA SER A 57 -13.47 -18.15 -3.34
C SER A 57 -12.92 -16.72 -3.41
N ALA A 58 -12.18 -16.39 -4.48
CA ALA A 58 -11.64 -15.05 -4.69
C ALA A 58 -12.74 -13.99 -4.86
N VAL A 59 -13.72 -14.23 -5.75
CA VAL A 59 -14.80 -13.27 -6.02
C VAL A 59 -15.73 -13.10 -4.82
N PHE A 60 -16.22 -14.19 -4.22
CA PHE A 60 -17.09 -14.09 -3.04
C PHE A 60 -16.34 -13.56 -1.82
N GLY A 61 -15.06 -13.90 -1.65
CA GLY A 61 -14.21 -13.32 -0.62
C GLY A 61 -14.05 -11.80 -0.78
N LEU A 62 -13.84 -11.32 -2.01
CA LEU A 62 -13.76 -9.89 -2.31
C LEU A 62 -15.11 -9.19 -2.04
N ILE A 63 -16.23 -9.77 -2.47
CA ILE A 63 -17.56 -9.19 -2.24
C ILE A 63 -17.88 -9.12 -0.75
N LEU A 64 -17.69 -10.23 -0.02
CA LEU A 64 -17.99 -10.30 1.41
C LEU A 64 -17.09 -9.37 2.22
N SER A 65 -15.79 -9.29 1.91
CA SER A 65 -14.89 -8.36 2.58
C SER A 65 -15.22 -6.89 2.28
N ALA A 66 -15.54 -6.54 1.04
CA ALA A 66 -15.97 -5.17 0.70
C ALA A 66 -17.29 -4.79 1.38
N LEU A 67 -18.26 -5.70 1.44
CA LEU A 67 -19.52 -5.49 2.16
C LEU A 67 -19.30 -5.35 3.66
N PHE A 68 -18.45 -6.20 4.24
CA PHE A 68 -18.10 -6.11 5.66
C PHE A 68 -17.43 -4.77 5.99
N ILE A 69 -16.45 -4.35 5.20
CA ILE A 69 -15.77 -3.05 5.38
C ILE A 69 -16.76 -1.89 5.26
N CYS A 70 -17.66 -1.93 4.28
CA CYS A 70 -18.67 -0.89 4.08
C CYS A 70 -19.66 -0.85 5.26
N ALA A 71 -20.18 -2.01 5.66
CA ALA A 71 -21.09 -2.14 6.80
C ALA A 71 -20.44 -1.67 8.11
N TRP A 72 -19.17 -2.03 8.33
CA TRP A 72 -18.39 -1.56 9.48
C TRP A 72 -18.20 -0.04 9.45
N SER A 73 -17.90 0.52 8.27
CA SER A 73 -17.75 1.97 8.10
C SER A 73 -19.06 2.71 8.41
N VAL A 74 -20.20 2.19 7.95
CA VAL A 74 -21.52 2.74 8.29
C VAL A 74 -21.83 2.61 9.78
N ALA A 75 -21.57 1.43 10.36
CA ALA A 75 -21.74 1.19 11.80
C ALA A 75 -20.86 2.10 12.67
N SER A 76 -19.67 2.48 12.18
CA SER A 76 -18.78 3.44 12.85
C SER A 76 -19.26 4.90 12.81
N GLY A 77 -20.32 5.20 12.05
CA GLY A 77 -20.94 6.54 11.98
C GLY A 77 -20.83 7.22 10.62
N MET A 78 -20.29 6.57 9.59
CA MET A 78 -20.28 7.13 8.23
C MET A 78 -21.67 7.03 7.58
N THR A 79 -22.04 8.03 6.78
CA THR A 79 -23.16 7.85 5.84
C THR A 79 -22.83 6.79 4.79
N VAL A 80 -23.85 6.10 4.26
CA VAL A 80 -23.68 5.07 3.21
C VAL A 80 -22.92 5.61 2.00
N TYR A 81 -23.20 6.86 1.60
CA TYR A 81 -22.51 7.52 0.50
C TYR A 81 -21.00 7.69 0.78
N VAL A 82 -20.64 8.24 1.95
CA VAL A 82 -19.23 8.43 2.34
C VAL A 82 -18.51 7.09 2.45
N ALA A 83 -19.15 6.08 3.05
CA ALA A 83 -18.59 4.73 3.16
C ALA A 83 -18.31 4.12 1.78
N PHE A 84 -19.25 4.21 0.83
CA PHE A 84 -19.06 3.67 -0.51
C PHE A 84 -17.92 4.38 -1.26
N VAL A 85 -17.90 5.72 -1.24
CA VAL A 85 -16.81 6.51 -1.86
C VAL A 85 -15.46 6.16 -1.22
N PHE A 86 -15.41 6.08 0.11
CA PHE A 86 -14.21 5.71 0.84
C PHE A 86 -13.69 4.32 0.45
N VAL A 87 -14.54 3.30 0.44
CA VAL A 87 -14.14 1.94 0.07
C VAL A 87 -13.67 1.85 -1.38
N ALA A 88 -14.34 2.54 -2.32
CA ALA A 88 -13.89 2.60 -3.70
C ALA A 88 -12.49 3.22 -3.83
N LEU A 89 -12.23 4.30 -3.10
CA LEU A 89 -10.91 4.95 -3.06
C LEU A 89 -9.86 4.08 -2.38
N VAL A 90 -10.21 3.33 -1.32
CA VAL A 90 -9.32 2.35 -0.68
C VAL A 90 -8.87 1.30 -1.68
N ILE A 91 -9.79 0.73 -2.47
CA ILE A 91 -9.46 -0.27 -3.50
C ILE A 91 -8.50 0.32 -4.55
N ILE A 92 -8.77 1.53 -5.06
CA ILE A 92 -7.91 2.19 -6.04
C ILE A 92 -6.52 2.44 -5.48
N VAL A 93 -6.43 3.00 -4.26
CA VAL A 93 -5.15 3.31 -3.61
C VAL A 93 -4.37 2.04 -3.31
N TRP A 94 -5.01 0.99 -2.76
CA TRP A 94 -4.34 -0.27 -2.43
C TRP A 94 -3.88 -1.04 -3.67
N LEU A 95 -4.64 -1.03 -4.77
CA LEU A 95 -4.18 -1.53 -6.06
C LEU A 95 -3.00 -0.70 -6.59
N GLY A 96 -3.04 0.62 -6.42
CA GLY A 96 -1.95 1.56 -6.72
C GLY A 96 -0.65 1.17 -6.03
N ILE A 97 -0.71 1.04 -4.71
CA ILE A 97 0.44 0.67 -3.87
C ILE A 97 0.98 -0.70 -4.27
N SER A 98 0.09 -1.67 -4.46
CA SER A 98 0.47 -3.04 -4.85
C SER A 98 1.19 -3.04 -6.20
N LYS A 99 0.65 -2.35 -7.20
CA LYS A 99 1.26 -2.21 -8.53
C LYS A 99 2.64 -1.58 -8.46
N ILE A 100 2.78 -0.50 -7.68
CA ILE A 100 4.05 0.20 -7.51
C ILE A 100 5.06 -0.70 -6.81
N SER A 101 4.65 -1.40 -5.75
CA SER A 101 5.53 -2.29 -5.01
C SER A 101 6.05 -3.44 -5.89
N ILE A 102 5.17 -4.06 -6.69
CA ILE A 102 5.52 -5.17 -7.59
C ILE A 102 6.39 -4.68 -8.76
N GLU A 103 6.07 -3.55 -9.39
CA GLU A 103 6.79 -3.07 -10.58
C GLU A 103 8.13 -2.41 -10.25
N THR A 104 8.24 -1.73 -9.10
CA THR A 104 9.46 -0.99 -8.74
C THR A 104 10.35 -1.74 -7.75
N GLY A 105 9.83 -2.79 -7.10
CA GLY A 105 10.51 -3.46 -5.99
C GLY A 105 10.59 -2.61 -4.71
N LEU A 106 9.95 -1.44 -4.67
CA LEU A 106 9.87 -0.62 -3.46
C LEU A 106 8.90 -1.26 -2.47
N ILE A 107 9.43 -1.73 -1.35
CA ILE A 107 8.69 -2.44 -0.30
C ILE A 107 7.69 -1.51 0.41
N SER A 108 7.94 -0.20 0.36
CA SER A 108 7.06 0.80 0.94
C SER A 108 6.90 1.95 -0.03
N SER A 109 5.66 2.39 -0.22
CA SER A 109 5.37 3.67 -0.86
C SER A 109 4.27 4.33 -0.05
N ARG A 110 4.63 5.42 0.65
CA ARG A 110 3.66 6.26 1.36
C ARG A 110 2.99 7.21 0.37
N ILE A 111 2.01 6.69 -0.35
CA ILE A 111 1.20 7.42 -1.33
C ILE A 111 -0.02 8.03 -0.60
N ILE A 112 -0.77 8.83 -1.34
CA ILE A 112 -2.09 9.37 -1.00
C ILE A 112 -2.96 8.37 -0.25
N HIS A 113 -3.54 8.88 0.83
CA HIS A 113 -4.47 8.15 1.67
C HIS A 113 -5.88 8.23 1.05
N ALA A 114 -6.60 7.11 0.98
CA ALA A 114 -8.00 7.12 0.53
C ALA A 114 -8.85 8.03 1.43
N GLN A 115 -8.54 8.11 2.72
CA GLN A 115 -9.15 9.07 3.65
C GLN A 115 -8.97 10.54 3.20
N PHE A 116 -7.76 10.94 2.80
CA PHE A 116 -7.51 12.29 2.27
C PHE A 116 -8.36 12.55 1.03
N ALA A 117 -8.38 11.59 0.10
CA ALA A 117 -9.16 11.69 -1.13
C ALA A 117 -10.67 11.79 -0.84
N THR A 118 -11.21 11.02 0.12
CA THR A 118 -12.62 11.07 0.50
C THR A 118 -13.01 12.43 1.07
N TYR A 119 -12.24 12.98 2.02
CA TYR A 119 -12.51 14.31 2.59
C TYR A 119 -12.59 15.39 1.51
N HIS A 120 -11.68 15.33 0.53
CA HIS A 120 -11.51 16.37 -0.47
C HIS A 120 -12.43 16.24 -1.68
N ILE A 121 -12.76 15.01 -2.10
CA ILE A 121 -13.69 14.75 -3.22
C ILE A 121 -15.13 14.99 -2.78
N VAL A 122 -15.54 14.43 -1.64
CA VAL A 122 -16.91 14.62 -1.14
C VAL A 122 -17.08 16.05 -0.61
N GLY A 123 -16.04 16.61 0.00
CA GLY A 123 -16.09 17.89 0.70
C GLY A 123 -16.72 17.73 2.09
N LEU A 124 -16.10 18.35 3.09
CA LEU A 124 -16.56 18.27 4.48
C LEU A 124 -17.93 18.90 4.69
N THR A 125 -18.31 19.90 3.87
CA THR A 125 -19.65 20.51 3.90
C THR A 125 -20.77 19.52 3.57
N ASN A 126 -20.46 18.42 2.88
CA ASN A 126 -21.40 17.36 2.52
C ASN A 126 -21.35 16.16 3.49
N MET A 127 -20.57 16.26 4.57
CA MET A 127 -20.44 15.22 5.58
C MET A 127 -21.04 15.68 6.90
N ASN A 128 -21.76 14.79 7.59
CA ASN A 128 -22.14 15.06 8.97
C ASN A 128 -20.91 14.92 9.91
N PRO A 129 -20.89 15.58 11.08
CA PRO A 129 -19.76 15.50 12.01
C PRO A 129 -19.41 14.06 12.43
N GLN A 130 -20.42 13.19 12.55
CA GLN A 130 -20.21 11.77 12.87
C GLN A 130 -19.41 11.05 11.78
N SER A 131 -19.70 11.29 10.50
CA SER A 131 -18.93 10.74 9.38
C SER A 131 -17.49 11.26 9.37
N ILE A 132 -17.29 12.54 9.72
CA ILE A 132 -15.95 13.13 9.78
C ILE A 132 -15.10 12.43 10.83
N VAL A 133 -15.64 12.20 12.03
CA VAL A 133 -14.97 11.48 13.13
C VAL A 133 -14.73 10.03 12.76
N ALA A 134 -15.76 9.33 12.25
CA ALA A 134 -15.64 7.95 11.81
C ALA A 134 -14.53 7.79 10.75
N LEU A 135 -14.50 8.71 9.78
CA LEU A 135 -13.46 8.74 8.75
C LEU A 135 -12.10 9.17 9.32
N ALA A 136 -12.04 9.95 10.40
CA ALA A 136 -10.79 10.33 11.06
C ALA A 136 -10.11 9.09 11.65
N LEU A 137 -10.89 8.22 12.27
CA LEU A 137 -10.42 6.97 12.88
C LEU A 137 -9.83 5.97 11.87
N THR A 138 -10.14 6.10 10.58
CA THR A 138 -9.53 5.25 9.53
C THR A 138 -8.11 5.69 9.15
N TYR A 139 -7.56 6.73 9.76
CA TYR A 139 -6.18 7.18 9.50
C TYR A 139 -5.13 6.09 9.76
N THR A 140 -5.38 5.20 10.71
CA THR A 140 -4.52 4.04 10.99
C THR A 140 -4.37 3.11 9.80
N TRP A 141 -5.37 3.01 8.92
CA TRP A 141 -5.34 2.15 7.72
C TRP A 141 -4.35 2.66 6.67
N HIS A 142 -4.00 3.94 6.75
CA HIS A 142 -3.31 4.65 5.68
C HIS A 142 -1.91 5.09 6.06
N ARG A 143 -1.60 5.15 7.36
CA ARG A 143 -0.35 5.71 7.84
C ARG A 143 0.84 4.78 7.66
N ASP A 144 0.64 3.48 7.78
CA ASP A 144 1.67 2.49 7.50
C ASP A 144 1.26 1.57 6.35
N LEU A 145 1.69 1.94 5.14
CA LEU A 145 1.32 1.25 3.91
C LEU A 145 2.18 0.00 3.70
N LYS A 146 3.20 -0.25 4.56
CA LYS A 146 4.00 -1.49 4.59
C LYS A 146 3.15 -2.71 4.99
N THR A 147 2.05 -2.50 5.71
CA THR A 147 1.19 -3.58 6.25
C THR A 147 0.02 -3.94 5.34
N VAL A 148 -0.16 -3.24 4.21
CA VAL A 148 -1.20 -3.57 3.24
C VAL A 148 -0.90 -4.94 2.65
N LEU A 149 -1.69 -5.94 3.03
CA LEU A 149 -1.46 -7.34 2.69
C LEU A 149 -1.48 -7.62 1.17
N MET A 150 -2.06 -6.75 0.35
CA MET A 150 -2.19 -7.00 -1.10
C MET A 150 -0.84 -7.16 -1.82
N ALA A 151 0.16 -6.34 -1.51
CA ALA A 151 1.49 -6.44 -2.12
C ALA A 151 2.23 -7.75 -1.74
N PRO A 152 2.37 -8.12 -0.45
CA PRO A 152 2.96 -9.40 -0.08
C PRO A 152 2.12 -10.59 -0.55
N MET A 153 0.79 -10.47 -0.65
CA MET A 153 -0.05 -11.53 -1.24
C MET A 153 0.23 -11.74 -2.73
N ALA A 154 0.46 -10.67 -3.50
CA ALA A 154 0.87 -10.80 -4.90
C ALA A 154 2.22 -11.52 -5.04
N ASN A 155 3.18 -11.21 -4.16
CA ASN A 155 4.45 -11.93 -4.10
C ASN A 155 4.27 -13.40 -3.70
N ALA A 156 3.36 -13.69 -2.76
CA ALA A 156 3.01 -15.06 -2.37
C ALA A 156 2.37 -15.84 -3.53
N THR A 157 1.51 -15.20 -4.33
CA THR A 157 0.95 -15.81 -5.55
C THR A 157 2.03 -16.08 -6.59
N LYS A 158 3.05 -15.20 -6.71
CA LYS A 158 4.18 -15.48 -7.59
C LYS A 158 5.04 -16.65 -7.11
N LEU A 159 5.28 -16.74 -5.80
CA LEU A 159 5.99 -17.86 -5.19
C LEU A 159 5.23 -19.19 -5.34
N PHE A 160 3.90 -19.13 -5.34
CA PHE A 160 3.03 -20.29 -5.54
C PHE A 160 3.27 -21.00 -6.88
N ASP A 161 3.76 -20.31 -7.91
CA ASP A 161 4.09 -20.93 -9.20
C ASP A 161 5.10 -22.09 -9.08
N ASP A 162 6.01 -22.02 -8.10
CA ASP A 162 7.06 -23.02 -7.89
C ASP A 162 6.63 -24.14 -6.92
N VAL A 163 5.53 -23.96 -6.18
CA VAL A 163 5.05 -24.89 -5.13
C VAL A 163 3.57 -25.26 -5.30
N ARG A 164 3.09 -25.30 -6.55
CA ARG A 164 1.67 -25.55 -6.87
C ARG A 164 1.13 -26.85 -6.30
N GLU A 165 1.97 -27.89 -6.24
CA GLU A 165 1.62 -29.21 -5.70
C GLU A 165 1.25 -29.15 -4.21
N ASP A 166 1.83 -28.22 -3.46
CA ASP A 166 1.62 -28.01 -2.02
C ASP A 166 0.58 -26.91 -1.72
N ARG A 167 -0.37 -26.66 -2.63
CA ARG A 167 -1.39 -25.60 -2.52
C ARG A 167 -2.04 -25.50 -1.14
N GLY A 168 -2.47 -26.63 -0.56
CA GLY A 168 -3.10 -26.64 0.76
C GLY A 168 -2.17 -26.12 1.87
N ARG A 169 -0.89 -26.51 1.83
CA ARG A 169 0.13 -26.07 2.78
C ARG A 169 0.47 -24.59 2.60
N MET A 170 0.55 -24.11 1.36
CA MET A 170 0.78 -22.70 1.07
C MET A 170 -0.36 -21.83 1.61
N ILE A 171 -1.62 -22.18 1.34
CA ILE A 171 -2.79 -21.46 1.86
C ILE A 171 -2.79 -21.47 3.39
N LEU A 172 -2.52 -22.62 4.00
CA LEU A 172 -2.45 -22.74 5.46
C LEU A 172 -1.33 -21.88 6.04
N ALA A 173 -0.14 -21.88 5.43
CA ALA A 173 1.00 -21.07 5.87
C ALA A 173 0.68 -19.58 5.81
N VAL A 174 0.07 -19.12 4.71
CA VAL A 174 -0.39 -17.73 4.56
C VAL A 174 -1.47 -17.40 5.60
N ALA A 175 -2.44 -18.28 5.82
CA ALA A 175 -3.49 -18.07 6.81
C ALA A 175 -2.95 -17.97 8.24
N ILE A 176 -2.02 -18.86 8.62
CA ILE A 176 -1.33 -18.83 9.91
C ILE A 176 -0.52 -17.53 10.04
N ALA A 177 0.25 -17.16 9.01
CA ALA A 177 1.04 -15.94 9.03
C ALA A 177 0.15 -14.69 9.24
N VAL A 178 -0.96 -14.58 8.51
CA VAL A 178 -1.91 -13.47 8.68
C VAL A 178 -2.55 -13.51 10.08
N ALA A 179 -2.97 -14.66 10.58
CA ALA A 179 -3.60 -14.79 11.89
C ALA A 179 -2.63 -14.43 13.03
N VAL A 180 -1.39 -14.91 12.98
CA VAL A 180 -0.35 -14.62 13.98
C VAL A 180 0.06 -13.15 13.93
N VAL A 181 0.29 -12.60 12.73
CA VAL A 181 0.69 -11.19 12.60
C VAL A 181 -0.44 -10.27 13.02
N VAL A 182 -1.66 -10.43 12.50
CA VAL A 182 -2.78 -9.54 12.82
C VAL A 182 -3.25 -9.73 14.27
N GLY A 183 -3.46 -10.97 14.70
CA GLY A 183 -3.93 -11.28 16.05
C GLY A 183 -2.88 -10.96 17.11
N GLY A 184 -1.63 -11.36 16.87
CA GLY A 184 -0.52 -11.10 17.79
C GLY A 184 -0.20 -9.62 17.91
N SER A 185 -0.13 -8.88 16.79
CA SER A 185 0.10 -7.43 16.83
C SER A 185 -1.04 -6.67 17.51
N ALA A 186 -2.30 -7.02 17.23
CA ALA A 186 -3.46 -6.40 17.87
C ALA A 186 -3.49 -6.69 19.38
N TYR A 187 -3.30 -7.95 19.78
CA TYR A 187 -3.24 -8.33 21.19
C TYR A 187 -2.11 -7.58 21.91
N TYR A 188 -0.89 -7.62 21.36
CA TYR A 188 0.26 -6.97 21.97
C TYR A 188 0.06 -5.46 22.06
N ALA A 189 -0.41 -4.79 21.01
CA ALA A 189 -0.65 -3.36 21.02
C ALA A 189 -1.69 -2.94 22.07
N ILE A 190 -2.75 -3.72 22.25
CA ILE A 190 -3.79 -3.44 23.26
C ILE A 190 -3.27 -3.75 24.66
N ALA A 191 -2.71 -4.94 24.88
CA ALA A 191 -2.23 -5.38 26.20
C ALA A 191 -1.11 -4.47 26.72
N SER A 192 -0.10 -4.20 25.90
CA SER A 192 0.98 -3.27 26.24
C SER A 192 0.44 -1.85 26.44
N GLY A 193 -0.53 -1.40 25.63
CA GLY A 193 -1.15 -0.10 25.78
C GLY A 193 -1.86 0.08 27.13
N TYR A 194 -2.51 -0.96 27.66
CA TYR A 194 -3.15 -0.94 28.97
C TYR A 194 -2.17 -1.05 30.14
N GLN A 195 -1.05 -1.76 29.97
CA GLN A 195 -0.07 -1.95 31.03
C GLN A 195 0.78 -0.71 31.28
N THR A 196 1.40 -0.18 30.23
CA THR A 196 2.38 0.92 30.34
C THR A 196 1.75 2.28 30.08
N GLY A 197 0.51 2.30 29.60
CA GLY A 197 -0.15 3.50 29.08
C GLY A 197 0.37 3.85 27.68
N ALA A 198 -0.45 3.62 26.65
CA ALA A 198 -0.01 3.73 25.26
C ALA A 198 0.65 5.09 24.90
N TYR A 199 0.23 6.17 25.57
CA TYR A 199 0.82 7.49 25.38
C TYR A 199 2.32 7.55 25.74
N ASN A 200 2.76 6.74 26.70
CA ASN A 200 4.15 6.73 27.17
C ASN A 200 5.13 6.14 26.13
N TYR A 201 4.64 5.40 25.13
CA TYR A 201 5.47 4.92 24.02
C TYR A 201 5.90 6.04 23.06
N GLY A 202 5.33 7.25 23.18
CA GLY A 202 5.68 8.37 22.31
C GLY A 202 5.34 8.13 20.84
N GLY A 203 5.93 8.95 19.97
CA GLY A 203 5.87 8.77 18.51
C GLY A 203 4.46 8.51 17.94
N ILE A 204 4.24 7.29 17.46
CA ILE A 204 2.99 6.86 16.80
C ILE A 204 1.83 6.76 17.81
N TYR A 205 2.09 6.41 19.07
CA TYR A 205 1.05 6.18 20.08
C TYR A 205 0.66 7.43 20.88
N ALA A 206 1.47 8.50 20.79
CA ALA A 206 1.23 9.77 21.47
C ALA A 206 0.72 10.85 20.50
N GLY A 207 1.59 11.80 20.12
CA GLY A 207 1.21 13.00 19.36
C GLY A 207 0.54 12.71 18.02
N SER A 208 0.76 11.53 17.45
CA SER A 208 0.08 11.14 16.22
C SER A 208 -1.39 10.79 16.39
N VAL A 209 -1.75 10.14 17.50
CA VAL A 209 -3.13 9.82 17.83
C VAL A 209 -3.88 11.11 18.13
N GLN A 210 -3.25 12.02 18.90
CA GLN A 210 -3.79 13.36 19.16
C GLN A 210 -4.05 14.13 17.86
N ALA A 211 -3.08 14.14 16.93
CA ALA A 211 -3.23 14.83 15.64
C ALA A 211 -4.42 14.32 14.80
N VAL A 212 -4.83 13.06 14.93
CA VAL A 212 -6.03 12.53 14.26
C VAL A 212 -7.29 13.19 14.81
N PHE A 213 -7.41 13.27 16.13
CA PHE A 213 -8.56 13.89 16.78
C PHE A 213 -8.57 15.41 16.58
N ASP A 214 -7.42 16.08 16.73
CA ASP A 214 -7.30 17.52 16.50
C ASP A 214 -7.68 17.90 15.07
N ARG A 215 -7.23 17.12 14.08
CA ARG A 215 -7.61 17.31 12.67
C ARG A 215 -9.09 17.06 12.43
N GLY A 216 -9.66 16.01 13.05
CA GLY A 216 -11.10 15.72 12.97
C GLY A 216 -11.96 16.86 13.56
N VAL A 217 -11.56 17.39 14.72
CA VAL A 217 -12.20 18.55 15.34
C VAL A 217 -12.04 19.80 14.47
N GLY A 218 -10.85 20.01 13.89
CA GLY A 218 -10.60 21.10 12.95
C GLY A 218 -11.54 21.04 11.74
N TYR A 219 -11.74 19.86 11.16
CA TYR A 219 -12.65 19.63 10.04
C TYR A 219 -14.13 19.85 10.38
N ILE A 220 -14.53 19.60 11.63
CA ILE A 220 -15.88 19.91 12.11
C ILE A 220 -16.06 21.41 12.32
N ARG A 221 -15.04 22.09 12.87
CA ARG A 221 -15.10 23.52 13.17
C ARG A 221 -15.05 24.39 11.91
N ASP A 222 -14.24 24.00 10.92
CA ASP A 222 -14.07 24.71 9.66
C ASP A 222 -14.24 23.75 8.47
N PRO A 223 -15.49 23.34 8.15
CA PRO A 223 -15.76 22.45 7.04
C PRO A 223 -15.59 23.18 5.71
N PHE A 224 -14.81 22.59 4.80
CA PHE A 224 -14.62 23.10 3.44
C PHE A 224 -15.36 22.28 2.39
N ALA A 225 -15.82 22.95 1.33
CA ALA A 225 -16.25 22.30 0.10
C ALA A 225 -15.04 21.88 -0.76
N MET A 226 -15.26 21.03 -1.76
CA MET A 226 -14.22 20.62 -2.71
C MET A 226 -13.53 21.85 -3.32
N LYS A 227 -12.23 22.01 -3.03
CA LYS A 227 -11.42 23.13 -3.50
C LYS A 227 -11.10 22.93 -4.98
N ARG A 228 -11.82 23.62 -5.87
CA ARG A 228 -11.69 23.50 -7.34
C ARG A 228 -10.25 23.68 -7.86
N HIS A 229 -9.49 24.61 -7.26
CA HIS A 229 -8.10 24.83 -7.65
C HIS A 229 -7.20 23.63 -7.31
N LEU A 230 -7.50 22.89 -6.24
CA LEU A 230 -6.78 21.65 -5.93
C LEU A 230 -7.22 20.50 -6.86
N ALA A 231 -8.50 20.44 -7.20
CA ALA A 231 -9.00 19.49 -8.19
C ALA A 231 -8.33 19.65 -9.56
N LEU A 232 -7.99 20.89 -9.95
CA LEU A 232 -7.20 21.18 -11.16
C LEU A 232 -5.83 20.50 -11.12
N TRP A 233 -5.16 20.47 -9.96
CA TRP A 233 -3.91 19.72 -9.82
C TRP A 233 -4.09 18.21 -10.01
N GLY A 234 -5.23 17.67 -9.56
CA GLY A 234 -5.62 16.30 -9.88
C GLY A 234 -5.77 16.07 -11.38
N LEU A 235 -6.47 16.96 -12.08
CA LEU A 235 -6.62 16.88 -13.54
C LEU A 235 -5.27 17.00 -14.27
N ILE A 236 -4.35 17.83 -13.78
CA ILE A 236 -2.99 17.94 -14.32
C ILE A 236 -2.24 16.61 -14.09
N GLY A 237 -2.33 16.01 -12.90
CA GLY A 237 -1.76 14.69 -12.63
C GLY A 237 -2.29 13.61 -13.56
N THR A 238 -3.60 13.60 -13.81
CA THR A 238 -4.26 12.74 -14.82
C THR A 238 -3.68 12.98 -16.21
N ALA A 239 -3.64 14.24 -16.67
CA ALA A 239 -3.18 14.60 -18.01
C ALA A 239 -1.71 14.23 -18.23
N VAL A 240 -0.84 14.51 -17.25
CA VAL A 240 0.58 14.13 -17.30
C VAL A 240 0.74 12.61 -17.34
N THR A 241 -0.06 11.87 -16.57
CA THR A 241 -0.03 10.39 -16.58
C THR A 241 -0.43 9.82 -17.93
N VAL A 242 -1.55 10.30 -18.49
CA VAL A 242 -2.01 9.90 -19.84
C VAL A 242 -0.96 10.25 -20.89
N ALA A 243 -0.41 11.46 -20.86
CA ALA A 243 0.64 11.88 -21.78
C ALA A 243 1.87 10.97 -21.69
N ASN A 244 2.33 10.64 -20.47
CA ASN A 244 3.45 9.70 -20.28
C ASN A 244 3.14 8.30 -20.82
N MET A 245 1.92 7.80 -20.61
CA MET A 245 1.50 6.50 -21.12
C MET A 245 1.44 6.47 -22.66
N VAL A 246 0.88 7.51 -23.28
CA VAL A 246 0.82 7.66 -24.74
C VAL A 246 2.22 7.83 -25.33
N LEU A 247 3.06 8.67 -24.73
CA LEU A 247 4.44 8.86 -25.19
C LEU A 247 5.25 7.56 -25.11
N ARG A 248 5.05 6.74 -24.08
CA ARG A 248 5.67 5.41 -24.02
C ARG A 248 5.12 4.42 -25.03
N TYR A 249 3.84 4.53 -25.36
CA TYR A 249 3.22 3.70 -26.39
C TYR A 249 3.77 4.04 -27.78
N ILE A 250 3.96 5.33 -28.08
CA ILE A 250 4.52 5.80 -29.36
C ILE A 250 6.04 5.63 -29.41
N TYR A 251 6.73 5.95 -28.31
CA TYR A 251 8.18 5.91 -28.17
C TYR A 251 8.59 4.99 -27.01
N PRO A 252 8.81 3.70 -27.26
CA PRO A 252 9.18 2.74 -26.22
C PRO A 252 10.46 3.09 -25.44
N ALA A 253 11.36 3.87 -26.04
CA ALA A 253 12.58 4.36 -25.39
C ALA A 253 12.37 5.57 -24.46
N PHE A 254 11.13 6.06 -24.31
CA PHE A 254 10.83 7.23 -23.48
C PHE A 254 11.18 6.97 -22.00
N PRO A 255 12.04 7.80 -21.38
CA PRO A 255 12.66 7.47 -20.10
C PRO A 255 11.71 7.59 -18.91
N LEU A 256 10.72 8.49 -18.96
CA LEU A 256 9.84 8.75 -17.82
C LEU A 256 8.76 7.70 -17.68
N HIS A 257 8.71 7.03 -16.53
CA HIS A 257 7.69 6.04 -16.21
C HIS A 257 6.51 6.71 -15.48
N PRO A 258 5.24 6.45 -15.87
CA PRO A 258 4.08 7.08 -15.23
C PRO A 258 3.96 6.76 -13.74
N ILE A 259 4.43 5.58 -13.29
CA ILE A 259 4.54 5.24 -11.87
C ILE A 259 5.41 6.23 -11.09
N GLY A 260 6.47 6.75 -11.71
CA GLY A 260 7.33 7.74 -11.06
C GLY A 260 6.56 8.96 -10.59
N LEU A 261 5.50 9.38 -11.30
CA LEU A 261 4.67 10.51 -10.89
C LEU A 261 3.90 10.24 -9.59
N VAL A 262 3.51 8.99 -9.35
CA VAL A 262 2.77 8.59 -8.14
C VAL A 262 3.73 8.32 -6.98
N SER A 263 4.91 7.76 -7.26
CA SER A 263 5.85 7.31 -6.22
C SER A 263 6.93 8.33 -5.85
N ALA A 264 7.19 9.35 -6.68
CA ALA A 264 8.30 10.28 -6.49
C ALA A 264 8.29 11.00 -5.13
N THR A 265 7.10 11.36 -4.63
CA THR A 265 6.96 12.10 -3.37
C THR A 265 6.81 11.19 -2.16
N SER A 266 6.76 9.87 -2.37
CA SER A 266 6.64 8.91 -1.29
C SER A 266 7.85 9.00 -0.35
N TYR A 267 7.60 8.88 0.96
CA TYR A 267 8.65 8.89 1.98
C TYR A 267 9.85 7.99 1.64
N PRO A 268 9.65 6.75 1.12
CA PRO A 268 10.76 5.87 0.77
C PRO A 268 11.51 6.34 -0.49
N ALA A 269 10.81 6.80 -1.53
CA ALA A 269 11.49 7.29 -2.75
C ALA A 269 12.40 8.48 -2.47
N ASN A 270 11.95 9.44 -1.65
CA ASN A 270 12.75 10.60 -1.26
C ASN A 270 13.97 10.26 -0.40
N ARG A 271 13.89 9.21 0.43
CA ARG A 271 15.00 8.76 1.30
C ARG A 271 15.97 7.82 0.61
N THR A 272 15.53 7.11 -0.42
CA THR A 272 16.32 6.07 -1.10
C THR A 272 16.87 6.50 -2.45
N ILE A 273 16.62 7.75 -2.88
CA ILE A 273 17.04 8.24 -4.19
C ILE A 273 18.54 8.02 -4.45
N PHE A 274 19.39 8.30 -3.46
CA PHE A 274 20.83 8.06 -3.57
C PHE A 274 21.14 6.56 -3.72
N SER A 275 20.48 5.69 -2.94
CA SER A 275 20.63 4.24 -3.03
C SER A 275 20.17 3.70 -4.39
N ILE A 276 19.11 4.27 -4.98
CA ILE A 276 18.64 3.92 -6.33
C ILE A 276 19.71 4.27 -7.37
N PHE A 277 20.28 5.48 -7.31
CA PHE A 277 21.36 5.88 -8.22
C PHE A 277 22.62 5.05 -8.02
N PHE A 278 22.97 4.72 -6.78
CA PHE A 278 24.11 3.85 -6.49
C PHE A 278 23.89 2.43 -7.04
N ALA A 279 22.71 1.84 -6.82
CA ALA A 279 22.37 0.53 -7.37
C ALA A 279 22.38 0.55 -8.91
N TRP A 280 21.84 1.60 -9.53
CA TRP A 280 21.87 1.80 -10.98
C TRP A 280 23.32 1.91 -11.49
N PHE A 281 24.15 2.73 -10.86
CA PHE A 281 25.55 2.91 -11.20
C PHE A 281 26.34 1.60 -11.07
N ALA A 282 26.21 0.90 -9.93
CA ALA A 282 26.87 -0.38 -9.69
C ALA A 282 26.45 -1.42 -10.74
N LYS A 283 25.15 -1.54 -11.03
CA LYS A 283 24.63 -2.44 -12.06
C LYS A 283 25.17 -2.07 -13.45
N ALA A 284 25.17 -0.79 -13.80
CA ALA A 284 25.67 -0.31 -15.08
C ALA A 284 27.18 -0.57 -15.24
N ALA A 285 27.97 -0.34 -14.19
CA ALA A 285 29.40 -0.63 -14.17
C ALA A 285 29.68 -2.14 -14.34
N ILE A 286 29.00 -2.99 -13.58
CA ILE A 286 29.13 -4.45 -13.65
C ILE A 286 28.79 -4.96 -15.06
N LEU A 287 27.68 -4.50 -15.63
CA LEU A 287 27.25 -4.91 -16.97
C LEU A 287 28.18 -4.38 -18.06
N ARG A 288 28.72 -3.16 -17.93
CA ARG A 288 29.67 -2.61 -18.92
C ARG A 288 31.04 -3.29 -18.88
N ILE A 289 31.54 -3.65 -17.69
CA ILE A 289 32.88 -4.23 -17.53
C ILE A 289 32.89 -5.72 -17.87
N GLY A 290 31.93 -6.49 -17.33
CA GLY A 290 31.98 -7.96 -17.38
C GLY A 290 30.73 -8.62 -17.96
N GLY A 291 29.81 -7.84 -18.51
CA GLY A 291 28.58 -8.34 -19.10
C GLY A 291 27.70 -9.12 -18.13
N ILE A 292 26.87 -10.01 -18.68
CA ILE A 292 25.92 -10.81 -17.90
C ILE A 292 26.60 -11.84 -16.98
N SER A 293 27.81 -12.30 -17.35
CA SER A 293 28.57 -13.27 -16.57
C SER A 293 29.01 -12.68 -15.23
N LEU A 294 29.59 -11.48 -15.25
CA LEU A 294 29.98 -10.80 -14.02
C LEU A 294 28.75 -10.41 -13.19
N TYR A 295 27.65 -10.00 -13.82
CA TYR A 295 26.40 -9.75 -13.13
C TYR A 295 25.93 -10.95 -12.31
N ARG A 296 25.90 -12.15 -12.92
CA ARG A 296 25.51 -13.39 -12.21
C ARG A 296 26.46 -13.72 -11.06
N LYS A 297 27.77 -13.48 -11.23
CA LYS A 297 28.77 -13.68 -10.16
C LYS A 297 28.68 -12.64 -9.04
N ALA A 298 28.23 -11.43 -9.34
CA ALA A 298 28.08 -10.35 -8.38
C ALA A 298 26.75 -10.43 -7.60
N SER A 299 25.69 -11.03 -8.16
CA SER A 299 24.39 -11.16 -7.48
C SER A 299 24.47 -11.70 -6.04
N PRO A 300 25.21 -12.80 -5.74
CA PRO A 300 25.35 -13.29 -4.37
C PRO A 300 25.92 -12.27 -3.38
N PHE A 301 26.80 -11.37 -3.82
CA PHE A 301 27.36 -10.31 -2.97
C PHE A 301 26.26 -9.31 -2.53
N PHE A 302 25.42 -8.86 -3.45
CA PHE A 302 24.31 -7.94 -3.12
C PHE A 302 23.25 -8.62 -2.24
N PHE A 303 22.93 -9.88 -2.51
CA PHE A 303 22.08 -10.66 -1.61
C PHE A 303 22.71 -10.83 -0.23
N GLY A 304 24.03 -11.07 -0.17
CA GLY A 304 24.79 -11.14 1.09
C GLY A 304 24.76 -9.84 1.88
N MET A 305 24.87 -8.68 1.21
CA MET A 305 24.73 -7.37 1.87
C MET A 305 23.33 -7.17 2.46
N MET A 306 22.28 -7.53 1.72
CA MET A 306 20.90 -7.47 2.25
C MET A 306 20.71 -8.41 3.44
N LEU A 307 21.17 -9.66 3.32
CA LEU A 307 21.10 -10.64 4.40
C LEU A 307 21.87 -10.17 5.63
N GLY A 308 23.08 -9.64 5.44
CA GLY A 308 23.91 -9.10 6.52
C GLY A 308 23.24 -7.97 7.28
N TYR A 309 22.53 -7.08 6.58
CA TYR A 309 21.71 -6.04 7.22
C TYR A 309 20.60 -6.64 8.10
N PHE A 310 19.80 -7.58 7.56
CA PHE A 310 18.73 -8.22 8.33
C PHE A 310 19.25 -9.03 9.52
N VAL A 311 20.36 -9.75 9.35
CA VAL A 311 21.03 -10.48 10.42
C VAL A 311 21.56 -9.51 11.49
N GLY A 312 22.16 -8.39 11.10
CA GLY A 312 22.61 -7.35 12.02
C GLY A 312 21.47 -6.76 12.86
N VAL A 313 20.34 -6.45 12.21
CA VAL A 313 19.11 -6.01 12.91
C VAL A 313 18.61 -7.10 13.86
N GLY A 314 18.59 -8.36 13.43
CA GLY A 314 18.16 -9.49 14.26
C GLY A 314 19.07 -9.69 15.48
N ILE A 315 20.38 -9.64 15.31
CA ILE A 315 21.35 -9.71 16.41
C ILE A 315 21.12 -8.55 17.38
N SER A 316 20.93 -7.34 16.86
CA SER A 316 20.73 -6.18 17.71
C SER A 316 19.41 -6.25 18.48
N PHE A 317 18.34 -6.80 17.89
CA PHE A 317 17.09 -7.07 18.60
C PHE A 317 17.25 -8.09 19.73
N VAL A 318 18.05 -9.16 19.49
CA VAL A 318 18.39 -10.14 20.53
C VAL A 318 19.20 -9.48 21.64
N VAL A 319 20.14 -8.59 21.30
CA VAL A 319 20.92 -7.83 22.28
C VAL A 319 20.02 -6.93 23.13
N ASP A 320 19.12 -6.18 22.49
CA ASP A 320 18.19 -5.31 23.21
C ASP A 320 17.29 -6.12 24.17
N THR A 321 16.81 -7.30 23.73
CA THR A 321 15.95 -8.14 24.58
C THR A 321 16.67 -8.68 25.82
N ILE A 322 17.98 -8.96 25.73
CA ILE A 322 18.75 -9.58 26.82
C ILE A 322 19.36 -8.52 27.75
N TRP A 323 19.95 -7.45 27.19
CA TRP A 323 20.74 -6.48 27.95
C TRP A 323 20.01 -5.16 28.20
N PHE A 324 18.98 -4.83 27.42
CA PHE A 324 18.21 -3.59 27.54
C PHE A 324 16.70 -3.86 27.59
N PRO A 325 16.22 -4.71 28.52
CA PRO A 325 14.78 -4.91 28.69
C PRO A 325 14.13 -3.56 29.02
N ASP A 326 13.05 -3.23 28.30
CA ASP A 326 12.27 -1.98 28.39
C ASP A 326 12.92 -0.70 27.85
N ASP A 327 14.23 -0.70 27.57
CA ASP A 327 14.98 0.47 27.05
C ASP A 327 15.78 0.13 25.77
N GLY A 328 15.20 -0.73 24.95
CA GLY A 328 15.79 -1.17 23.68
C GLY A 328 16.04 -0.02 22.72
N HIS A 329 17.10 -0.12 21.94
CA HIS A 329 17.48 0.94 21.03
C HIS A 329 16.49 1.02 19.85
N SER A 330 16.16 2.24 19.43
CA SER A 330 15.44 2.44 18.18
C SER A 330 16.36 2.15 17.00
N LEU A 331 16.48 0.87 16.65
CA LEU A 331 17.12 0.43 15.43
C LEU A 331 16.18 0.79 14.29
N ALA A 332 16.42 1.96 13.73
CA ALA A 332 15.70 2.54 12.61
C ALA A 332 15.45 1.52 11.47
N LEU A 333 14.35 0.78 11.54
CA LEU A 333 13.72 0.12 10.39
C LEU A 333 12.99 1.19 9.55
N TYR A 334 13.73 2.19 9.05
CA TYR A 334 13.18 3.22 8.17
C TYR A 334 13.19 2.77 6.72
#